data_AF-A0A5J6N077-F1
#
_entry.id   AF-A0A5J6N077-F1
#
_cell.length_a   1.000
_cell.length_b   1.000
_cell.length_c   1.000
_cell.angle_alpha   90.00
_cell.angle_beta   90.00
_cell.angle_gamma   90.00
#
_symmetry.space_group_name_H-M   'P 1'
#
loop_
_entity.id
_entity.type
_entity.pdbx_description
1 polymer ?
#
loop_
_entity_poly.entity_id
_entity_poly.type
_entity_poly.pdbx_seq_one_letter_code
_entity_poly.pdbx_strand_id
1 'polypeptide(L)'
;MTWDATRRDVLALPLAAAAAALIAPAIARAADDPLPSWNDSRSRTAILDFVGRVTKEGGPDFVPLDDRIAVFDNDGTLWSEQPVYFQVFFALARVKQLYPEHPEWENLEPFKSAISGDLKSLAATGEKGVLKLVMASHAGMTTEEFAQIVVDWITTARHPRFNRLFTELVYQPMLEVLNLLRANGFKTYIVSGGGIEFMRPWTEKIYGIPPEQVIGSSIKTRFEMKDGKPVLQRLPEIDFIDDGLGKPVGIYKFIGRRPIFAAGNSDGDLQMLQWVTGGKGARFGMIVHHTDEKREWAYDKQSSVGKLDKALDAATGARWAVADMKWDWRKIYPFSS
;
A
#
# COMPACT_ATOMS: atom_id res chain seq x y z
N MET A 1 91.20 -45.94 14.17
CA MET A 1 91.03 -45.41 15.55
C MET A 1 89.96 -44.33 15.42
N THR A 2 88.74 -44.42 15.92
CA THR A 2 88.09 -45.25 16.93
C THR A 2 86.58 -44.98 16.82
N TRP A 3 85.74 -46.04 16.74
CA TRP A 3 84.35 -46.15 17.27
C TRP A 3 83.25 -45.28 16.59
N ASP A 4 82.01 -45.73 16.32
CA ASP A 4 81.37 -47.05 16.40
C ASP A 4 80.01 -47.09 15.65
N ALA A 5 79.62 -48.30 15.26
CA ALA A 5 78.31 -48.90 14.90
C ALA A 5 77.08 -48.02 14.53
N THR A 6 76.49 -48.08 13.33
CA THR A 6 75.74 -49.13 12.58
C THR A 6 74.27 -49.41 12.97
N ARG A 7 73.41 -49.21 11.97
CA ARG A 7 72.28 -50.05 11.47
C ARG A 7 71.05 -50.33 12.37
N ARG A 8 69.94 -49.73 11.90
CA ARG A 8 68.59 -50.29 11.61
C ARG A 8 68.24 -51.66 12.19
N ASP A 9 67.13 -51.72 12.93
CA ASP A 9 65.90 -52.52 12.65
C ASP A 9 64.88 -52.33 13.82
N VAL A 10 63.64 -51.83 13.64
CA VAL A 10 62.35 -52.51 13.29
C VAL A 10 61.40 -52.69 14.51
N LEU A 11 60.16 -52.15 14.40
CA LEU A 11 58.87 -52.44 15.11
C LEU A 11 58.75 -52.03 16.61
N ALA A 12 57.63 -51.55 17.18
CA ALA A 12 56.20 -51.82 16.93
C ALA A 12 55.23 -50.69 17.44
N LEU A 13 53.99 -50.76 16.95
CA LEU A 13 52.74 -49.96 17.12
C LEU A 13 52.21 -49.75 18.59
N PRO A 14 51.02 -49.14 18.83
CA PRO A 14 50.38 -47.93 18.28
C PRO A 14 49.83 -46.98 19.40
N LEU A 15 49.49 -45.73 19.09
CA LEU A 15 48.51 -44.98 19.89
C LEU A 15 47.61 -44.15 18.98
N ALA A 16 46.37 -44.64 18.86
CA ALA A 16 45.26 -43.94 18.28
C ALA A 16 44.86 -42.75 19.17
N ALA A 17 44.80 -41.56 18.60
CA ALA A 17 43.98 -40.47 19.11
C ALA A 17 43.23 -39.87 17.91
N ALA A 18 41.94 -40.19 17.86
CA ALA A 18 41.02 -39.82 16.80
C ALA A 18 40.94 -38.29 16.63
N ALA A 19 41.14 -37.83 15.41
CA ALA A 19 40.75 -36.49 14.99
C ALA A 19 39.21 -36.46 14.89
N ALA A 20 38.55 -35.97 15.93
CA ALA A 20 37.13 -35.63 15.87
C ALA A 20 36.98 -34.36 15.02
N ALA A 21 36.71 -34.54 13.72
CA ALA A 21 36.19 -33.49 12.87
C ALA A 21 34.82 -33.07 13.43
N LEU A 22 34.76 -31.86 14.00
CA LEU A 22 33.52 -31.17 14.32
C LEU A 22 32.81 -30.84 13.00
N ILE A 23 32.01 -31.78 12.50
CA ILE A 23 30.97 -31.50 11.52
C ILE A 23 29.85 -30.79 12.30
N ALA A 24 29.96 -29.46 12.41
CA ALA A 24 28.81 -28.66 12.79
C ALA A 24 27.76 -28.83 11.67
N PRO A 25 26.52 -29.26 11.98
CA PRO A 25 25.47 -29.20 10.98
C PRO A 25 25.23 -27.72 10.70
N ALA A 26 25.51 -27.30 9.46
CA ALA A 26 24.98 -26.05 8.95
C ALA A 26 23.46 -26.22 8.92
N ILE A 27 22.79 -25.80 10.00
CA ILE A 27 21.37 -25.49 9.96
C ILE A 27 21.28 -24.29 9.02
N ALA A 28 21.07 -24.55 7.73
CA ALA A 28 20.53 -23.55 6.83
C ALA A 28 19.23 -23.10 7.49
N ARG A 29 19.24 -21.91 8.12
CA ARG A 29 17.99 -21.22 8.43
C ARG A 29 17.31 -21.13 7.08
N ALA A 30 16.20 -21.83 6.89
CA ALA A 30 15.31 -21.52 5.79
C ALA A 30 15.13 -20.01 5.85
N ALA A 31 15.51 -19.31 4.79
CA ALA A 31 15.14 -17.91 4.68
C ALA A 31 13.61 -17.91 4.86
N ASP A 32 13.12 -17.20 5.88
CA ASP A 32 11.68 -17.04 6.07
C ASP A 32 11.10 -16.62 4.72
N ASP A 33 10.10 -17.36 4.21
CA ASP A 33 9.48 -17.07 2.92
C ASP A 33 9.09 -15.59 2.90
N PRO A 34 9.63 -14.77 1.98
CA PRO A 34 9.40 -13.32 2.00
C PRO A 34 7.96 -12.94 1.67
N LEU A 35 7.18 -13.83 1.06
CA LEU A 35 5.80 -13.60 0.62
C LEU A 35 4.90 -14.82 0.97
N PRO A 36 4.72 -15.16 2.26
CA PRO A 36 4.10 -16.42 2.68
C PRO A 36 2.59 -16.48 2.43
N SER A 37 1.92 -15.33 2.25
CA SER A 37 0.50 -15.28 1.89
C SER A 37 0.27 -15.26 0.37
N TRP A 38 1.33 -15.31 -0.43
CA TRP A 38 1.25 -15.48 -1.87
C TRP A 38 1.45 -16.95 -2.25
N ASN A 39 0.56 -17.50 -3.07
CA ASN A 39 0.75 -18.80 -3.70
C ASN A 39 1.87 -18.72 -4.75
N ASP A 40 2.42 -19.89 -5.11
CA ASP A 40 3.36 -20.00 -6.23
C ASP A 40 2.66 -19.61 -7.53
N SER A 41 2.92 -18.39 -7.98
CA SER A 41 2.19 -17.70 -9.02
C SER A 41 3.15 -16.83 -9.83
N ARG A 42 2.73 -16.49 -11.05
CA ARG A 42 3.52 -15.61 -11.93
C ARG A 42 3.74 -14.24 -11.28
N SER A 43 2.74 -13.70 -10.59
CA SER A 43 2.82 -12.41 -9.89
C SER A 43 3.84 -12.44 -8.76
N ARG A 44 3.79 -13.47 -7.89
CA ARG A 44 4.77 -13.67 -6.80
C ARG A 44 6.20 -13.74 -7.36
N THR A 45 6.41 -14.58 -8.37
CA THR A 45 7.73 -14.74 -9.01
C THR A 45 8.21 -13.43 -9.62
N ALA A 46 7.34 -12.69 -10.32
CA ALA A 46 7.71 -11.42 -10.93
C ALA A 46 8.12 -10.35 -9.90
N ILE A 47 7.47 -10.31 -8.73
CA ILE A 47 7.85 -9.42 -7.61
C ILE A 47 9.26 -9.78 -7.11
N LEU A 48 9.48 -11.06 -6.77
CA LEU A 48 10.75 -11.53 -6.23
C LEU A 48 11.91 -11.35 -7.23
N ASP A 49 11.68 -11.68 -8.49
CA ASP A 49 12.67 -11.52 -9.56
C ASP A 49 13.01 -10.04 -9.78
N PHE A 50 12.02 -9.15 -9.76
CA PHE A 50 12.27 -7.73 -9.91
C PHE A 50 13.12 -7.19 -8.76
N VAL A 51 12.72 -7.46 -7.51
CA VAL A 51 13.46 -7.02 -6.32
C VAL A 51 14.89 -7.57 -6.35
N GLY A 52 15.06 -8.88 -6.61
CA GLY A 52 16.37 -9.52 -6.67
C GLY A 52 17.29 -8.94 -7.76
N ARG A 53 16.75 -8.60 -8.94
CA ARG A 53 17.55 -7.98 -10.01
C ARG A 53 18.02 -6.58 -9.67
N VAL A 54 17.14 -5.73 -9.13
CA VAL A 54 17.47 -4.31 -8.87
C VAL A 54 18.28 -4.11 -7.59
N THR A 55 18.35 -5.10 -6.70
CA THR A 55 19.14 -5.03 -5.47
C THR A 55 20.48 -5.74 -5.56
N LYS A 56 20.71 -6.56 -6.58
CA LYS A 56 21.97 -7.29 -6.80
C LYS A 56 23.10 -6.35 -7.23
N GLU A 57 23.99 -6.02 -6.30
CA GLU A 57 25.18 -5.19 -6.57
C GLU A 57 26.02 -5.73 -7.72
N GLY A 58 26.48 -4.83 -8.59
CA GLY A 58 27.23 -5.17 -9.81
C GLY A 58 26.40 -5.79 -10.93
N GLY A 59 25.10 -6.04 -10.72
CA GLY A 59 24.18 -6.52 -11.75
C GLY A 59 23.80 -5.45 -12.78
N PRO A 60 23.38 -5.85 -13.99
CA PRO A 60 23.02 -4.91 -15.06
C PRO A 60 21.76 -4.07 -14.75
N ASP A 61 20.90 -4.57 -13.86
CA ASP A 61 19.66 -3.91 -13.45
C ASP A 61 19.79 -3.22 -12.08
N PHE A 62 20.99 -3.21 -11.48
CA PHE A 62 21.19 -2.67 -10.14
C PHE A 62 20.74 -1.21 -10.04
N VAL A 63 19.97 -0.90 -8.99
CA VAL A 63 19.52 0.46 -8.68
C VAL A 63 20.09 0.89 -7.32
N PRO A 64 20.76 2.05 -7.21
CA PRO A 64 21.22 2.59 -5.93
C PRO A 64 20.07 2.81 -4.94
N LEU A 65 20.35 2.73 -3.63
CA LEU A 65 19.35 2.87 -2.57
C LEU A 65 18.47 4.13 -2.71
N ASP A 66 19.08 5.25 -3.08
CA ASP A 66 18.36 6.53 -3.20
C ASP A 66 17.27 6.55 -4.28
N ASP A 67 17.41 5.70 -5.30
CA ASP A 67 16.51 5.60 -6.45
C ASP A 67 15.49 4.45 -6.33
N ARG A 68 15.55 3.66 -5.25
CA ARG A 68 14.58 2.58 -4.98
C ARG A 68 13.30 3.15 -4.40
N ILE A 69 12.44 3.66 -5.27
CA ILE A 69 11.13 4.19 -4.88
C ILE A 69 10.04 3.27 -5.42
N ALA A 70 9.11 2.90 -4.53
CA ALA A 70 7.90 2.15 -4.84
C ALA A 70 6.67 2.98 -4.46
N VAL A 71 5.67 3.02 -5.34
CA VAL A 71 4.40 3.73 -5.12
C VAL A 71 3.22 2.76 -5.17
N PHE A 72 2.24 2.99 -4.31
CA PHE A 72 1.05 2.15 -4.15
C PHE A 72 -0.19 3.05 -4.12
N ASP A 73 -1.26 2.68 -4.82
CA ASP A 73 -2.58 3.15 -4.39
C ASP A 73 -2.93 2.56 -3.02
N ASN A 74 -3.93 3.13 -2.35
CA ASN A 74 -4.45 2.63 -1.08
C ASN A 74 -5.77 1.86 -1.26
N ASP A 75 -6.84 2.54 -1.67
CA ASP A 75 -8.16 1.95 -1.90
C ASP A 75 -8.06 0.87 -2.98
N GLY A 76 -8.54 -0.35 -2.68
CA GLY A 76 -8.48 -1.49 -3.60
C GLY A 76 -7.08 -2.10 -3.82
N THR A 77 -6.00 -1.45 -3.36
CA THR A 77 -4.62 -1.93 -3.55
C THR A 77 -3.94 -2.35 -2.25
N LEU A 78 -4.10 -1.61 -1.16
CA LEU A 78 -3.57 -1.95 0.18
C LEU A 78 -4.67 -2.38 1.15
N TRP A 79 -5.92 -1.94 0.92
CA TRP A 79 -7.09 -2.37 1.67
C TRP A 79 -8.34 -2.47 0.78
N SER A 80 -9.42 -3.03 1.32
CA SER A 80 -10.71 -3.08 0.63
C SER A 80 -11.31 -1.70 0.40
N GLU A 81 -12.10 -1.58 -0.67
CA GLU A 81 -12.79 -0.33 -1.07
C GLU A 81 -14.28 -0.54 -1.33
N GLN A 82 -14.78 -1.77 -1.22
CA GLN A 82 -16.19 -2.10 -1.43
C GLN A 82 -16.96 -2.03 -0.10
N PRO A 83 -18.27 -1.74 -0.13
CA PRO A 83 -19.09 -1.39 -1.30
C PRO A 83 -18.88 0.05 -1.82
N VAL A 84 -18.11 0.85 -1.08
CA VAL A 84 -17.78 2.25 -1.35
C VAL A 84 -16.50 2.59 -0.57
N TYR A 85 -15.66 3.48 -1.12
CA TYR A 85 -14.40 3.90 -0.51
C TYR A 85 -14.54 4.21 0.98
N PHE A 86 -13.59 3.77 1.82
CA PHE A 86 -13.73 3.88 3.28
C PHE A 86 -13.77 5.33 3.78
N GLN A 87 -13.13 6.26 3.07
CA GLN A 87 -13.26 7.69 3.37
C GLN A 87 -14.70 8.20 3.22
N VAL A 88 -15.51 7.59 2.36
CA VAL A 88 -16.94 7.95 2.25
C VAL A 88 -17.68 7.51 3.52
N PHE A 89 -17.41 6.32 4.07
CA PHE A 89 -17.97 5.92 5.37
C PHE A 89 -17.61 6.91 6.48
N PHE A 90 -16.38 7.42 6.47
CA PHE A 90 -15.97 8.51 7.36
C PHE A 90 -16.79 9.80 7.13
N ALA A 91 -16.90 10.25 5.87
CA ALA A 91 -17.67 11.44 5.52
C ALA A 91 -19.15 11.32 5.92
N LEU A 92 -19.74 10.13 5.75
CA LEU A 92 -21.10 9.81 6.20
C LEU A 92 -21.25 9.96 7.72
N ALA A 93 -20.32 9.40 8.49
CA ALA A 93 -20.33 9.51 9.95
C ALA A 93 -20.21 10.98 10.38
N ARG A 94 -19.35 11.76 9.71
CA ARG A 94 -19.18 13.18 9.96
C ARG A 94 -20.42 14.00 9.64
N VAL A 95 -21.04 13.77 8.48
CA VAL A 95 -22.28 14.46 8.10
C VAL A 95 -23.40 14.19 9.12
N LYS A 96 -23.53 12.95 9.60
CA LYS A 96 -24.51 12.63 10.65
C LYS A 96 -24.22 13.35 11.97
N GLN A 97 -22.95 13.49 12.34
CA GLN A 97 -22.55 14.22 13.55
C GLN A 97 -22.80 15.74 13.44
N LEU A 98 -22.57 16.31 12.25
CA LEU A 98 -22.73 17.74 11.97
C LEU A 98 -24.16 18.14 11.63
N TYR A 99 -25.02 17.20 11.25
CA TYR A 99 -26.41 17.46 10.85
C TYR A 99 -27.23 18.33 11.82
N PRO A 100 -27.11 18.22 13.17
CA PRO A 100 -27.82 19.12 14.08
C PRO A 100 -27.51 20.62 13.88
N GLU A 101 -26.34 20.93 13.32
CA GLU A 101 -25.91 22.30 13.00
C GLU A 101 -26.25 22.71 11.56
N HIS A 102 -26.72 21.75 10.74
CA HIS A 102 -27.00 21.89 9.31
C HIS A 102 -28.37 21.31 8.92
N PRO A 103 -29.50 21.87 9.41
CA PRO A 103 -30.82 21.35 9.12
C PRO A 103 -31.16 21.39 7.61
N GLU A 104 -30.53 22.27 6.83
CA GLU A 104 -30.72 22.36 5.38
C GLU A 104 -30.31 21.09 4.63
N TRP A 105 -29.46 20.25 5.22
CA TRP A 105 -28.97 19.01 4.61
C TRP A 105 -30.05 17.94 4.45
N GLU A 106 -31.15 18.02 5.19
CA GLU A 106 -32.25 17.07 5.11
C GLU A 106 -32.89 17.01 3.71
N ASN A 107 -32.83 18.11 2.96
CA ASN A 107 -33.44 18.26 1.64
C ASN A 107 -32.43 18.47 0.51
N LEU A 108 -31.13 18.29 0.78
CA LEU A 108 -30.06 18.59 -0.17
C LEU A 108 -29.18 17.37 -0.43
N GLU A 109 -29.12 16.90 -1.67
CA GLU A 109 -28.15 15.87 -2.06
C GLU A 109 -26.73 16.45 -2.22
N PRO A 110 -25.67 15.71 -1.85
CA PRO A 110 -25.64 14.31 -1.40
C PRO A 110 -25.89 14.11 0.12
N PHE A 111 -26.12 15.17 0.88
CA PHE A 111 -26.22 15.11 2.34
C PHE A 111 -27.45 14.35 2.83
N LYS A 112 -28.58 14.50 2.16
CA LYS A 112 -29.80 13.74 2.42
C LYS A 112 -29.53 12.23 2.36
N SER A 113 -28.94 11.74 1.26
CA SER A 113 -28.54 10.33 1.14
C SER A 113 -27.52 9.92 2.21
N ALA A 114 -26.62 10.83 2.58
CA ALA A 114 -25.64 10.56 3.62
C ALA A 114 -26.26 10.38 5.02
N ILE A 115 -27.22 11.24 5.37
CA ILE A 115 -27.94 11.19 6.64
C ILE A 115 -28.79 9.91 6.72
N SER A 116 -29.48 9.54 5.64
CA SER A 116 -30.30 8.32 5.60
C SER A 116 -29.47 7.03 5.51
N GLY A 117 -28.17 7.12 5.17
CA GLY A 117 -27.31 5.96 4.96
C GLY A 117 -27.59 5.24 3.64
N ASP A 118 -28.20 5.92 2.67
CA ASP A 118 -28.48 5.36 1.35
C ASP A 118 -27.22 5.34 0.47
N LEU A 119 -26.42 4.29 0.64
CA LEU A 119 -25.18 4.10 -0.13
C LEU A 119 -25.42 3.98 -1.64
N LYS A 120 -26.60 3.51 -2.07
CA LYS A 120 -26.93 3.39 -3.50
C LYS A 120 -27.16 4.76 -4.12
N SER A 121 -27.99 5.57 -3.48
CA SER A 121 -28.23 6.95 -3.93
C SER A 121 -26.94 7.77 -3.86
N LEU A 122 -26.11 7.53 -2.84
CA LEU A 122 -24.80 8.17 -2.78
C LEU A 122 -23.86 7.73 -3.91
N ALA A 123 -23.78 6.45 -4.23
CA ALA A 123 -23.01 5.96 -5.37
C ALA A 123 -23.49 6.59 -6.69
N ALA A 124 -24.80 6.83 -6.84
CA ALA A 124 -25.38 7.50 -8.01
C ALA A 124 -24.98 8.99 -8.15
N THR A 125 -24.53 9.64 -7.06
CA THR A 125 -24.03 11.03 -7.12
C THR A 125 -22.65 11.15 -7.77
N GLY A 126 -21.95 10.02 -7.95
CA GLY A 126 -20.61 9.94 -8.53
C GLY A 126 -19.55 10.69 -7.73
N GLU A 127 -18.36 10.83 -8.34
CA GLU A 127 -17.19 11.49 -7.72
C GLU A 127 -17.51 12.90 -7.22
N LYS A 128 -18.35 13.67 -7.92
CA LYS A 128 -18.74 15.03 -7.52
C LYS A 128 -19.53 15.06 -6.21
N GLY A 129 -20.42 14.10 -5.98
CA GLY A 129 -21.17 14.02 -4.73
C GLY A 129 -20.29 13.55 -3.57
N VAL A 130 -19.43 12.56 -3.82
CA VAL A 130 -18.42 12.14 -2.84
C VAL A 130 -17.51 13.32 -2.44
N LEU A 131 -17.02 14.08 -3.42
CA LEU A 131 -16.19 15.25 -3.17
C LEU A 131 -16.90 16.33 -2.34
N LYS A 132 -18.19 16.59 -2.61
CA LYS A 132 -18.99 17.52 -1.80
C LYS A 132 -19.13 17.06 -0.34
N LEU A 133 -19.39 15.77 -0.10
CA LEU A 133 -19.48 15.23 1.26
C LEU A 133 -18.14 15.36 1.98
N VAL A 134 -17.04 14.98 1.31
CA VAL A 134 -15.69 15.04 1.86
C VAL A 134 -15.36 16.49 2.24
N MET A 135 -15.54 17.45 1.32
CA MET A 135 -15.28 18.88 1.60
C MET A 135 -16.10 19.41 2.77
N ALA A 136 -17.40 19.14 2.81
CA ALA A 136 -18.28 19.63 3.87
C ALA A 136 -18.02 18.97 5.23
N SER A 137 -17.52 17.73 5.26
CA SER A 137 -17.28 16.99 6.50
C SER A 137 -16.14 17.53 7.37
N HIS A 138 -15.23 18.32 6.78
CA HIS A 138 -13.97 18.68 7.44
C HIS A 138 -13.28 19.97 6.96
N ALA A 139 -13.95 20.84 6.20
CA ALA A 139 -13.47 22.21 6.01
C ALA A 139 -13.79 23.06 7.25
N GLY A 140 -13.01 24.11 7.51
CA GLY A 140 -13.29 25.04 8.61
C GLY A 140 -12.73 24.66 9.98
N MET A 141 -11.95 23.58 10.08
CA MET A 141 -11.19 23.17 11.28
C MET A 141 -9.67 23.21 11.07
N THR A 142 -8.89 23.08 12.13
CA THR A 142 -7.43 22.95 12.00
C THR A 142 -7.03 21.56 11.51
N THR A 143 -5.79 21.42 11.04
CA THR A 143 -5.22 20.11 10.66
C THR A 143 -5.16 19.14 11.84
N GLU A 144 -4.88 19.63 13.04
CA GLU A 144 -4.79 18.81 14.26
C GLU A 144 -6.17 18.34 14.72
N GLU A 145 -7.18 19.22 14.69
CA GLU A 145 -8.58 18.88 14.98
C GLU A 145 -9.08 17.79 14.02
N PHE A 146 -8.79 17.95 12.71
CA PHE A 146 -9.18 16.95 11.72
C PHE A 146 -8.46 15.60 11.94
N ALA A 147 -7.16 15.62 12.23
CA ALA A 147 -6.40 14.40 12.48
C ALA A 147 -6.98 13.63 13.68
N GLN A 148 -7.36 14.32 14.76
CA GLN A 148 -7.99 13.68 15.91
C GLN A 148 -9.33 13.05 15.56
N ILE A 149 -10.17 13.78 14.81
CA ILE A 149 -11.48 13.27 14.34
C ILE A 149 -11.30 11.98 13.51
N VAL A 150 -10.29 11.93 12.64
CA VAL A 150 -9.96 10.74 11.85
C VAL A 150 -9.52 9.60 12.75
N VAL A 151 -8.64 9.85 13.74
CA VAL A 151 -8.18 8.84 14.70
C VAL A 151 -9.34 8.26 15.50
N ASP A 152 -10.23 9.10 16.02
CA ASP A 152 -11.38 8.66 16.82
C ASP A 152 -12.32 7.76 16.01
N TRP A 153 -12.53 8.11 14.73
CA TRP A 153 -13.33 7.29 13.83
C TRP A 153 -12.64 5.99 13.45
N ILE A 154 -11.40 6.03 12.95
CA ILE A 154 -10.73 4.86 12.35
C ILE A 154 -10.41 3.77 13.39
N THR A 155 -10.30 4.14 14.66
CA THR A 155 -10.03 3.20 15.77
C THR A 155 -11.28 2.47 16.28
N THR A 156 -12.48 2.92 15.90
CA THR A 156 -13.76 2.36 16.40
C THR A 156 -14.69 1.91 15.28
N ALA A 157 -14.60 2.53 14.10
CA ALA A 157 -15.50 2.27 12.98
C ALA A 157 -15.26 0.89 12.38
N ARG A 158 -16.34 0.15 12.16
CA ARG A 158 -16.33 -1.21 11.64
C ARG A 158 -16.97 -1.30 10.27
N HIS A 159 -16.36 -2.10 9.40
CA HIS A 159 -16.92 -2.41 8.09
C HIS A 159 -18.20 -3.26 8.24
N PRO A 160 -19.32 -2.91 7.58
CA PRO A 160 -20.62 -3.55 7.81
C PRO A 160 -20.67 -5.05 7.45
N ARG A 161 -19.95 -5.48 6.40
CA ARG A 161 -19.91 -6.90 5.99
C ARG A 161 -19.14 -7.79 6.96
N PHE A 162 -18.00 -7.30 7.46
CA PHE A 162 -17.03 -8.11 8.20
C PHE A 162 -17.11 -7.89 9.71
N ASN A 163 -17.75 -6.80 10.15
CA ASN A 163 -17.78 -6.38 11.55
C ASN A 163 -16.37 -6.28 12.18
N ARG A 164 -15.40 -5.85 11.37
CA ARG A 164 -14.00 -5.61 11.75
C ARG A 164 -13.67 -4.14 11.54
N LEU A 165 -12.67 -3.62 12.25
CA LEU A 165 -12.20 -2.26 12.01
C LEU A 165 -11.80 -2.11 10.54
N PHE A 166 -12.03 -0.94 9.94
CA PHE A 166 -11.62 -0.71 8.56
C PHE A 166 -10.11 -0.97 8.34
N THR A 167 -9.28 -0.66 9.35
CA THR A 167 -7.83 -0.93 9.35
C THR A 167 -7.46 -2.41 9.50
N GLU A 168 -8.41 -3.30 9.82
CA GLU A 168 -8.21 -4.75 9.76
C GLU A 168 -8.47 -5.32 8.35
N LEU A 169 -9.15 -4.57 7.47
CA LEU A 169 -9.44 -4.96 6.07
C LEU A 169 -8.30 -4.61 5.10
N VAL A 170 -7.07 -4.62 5.60
CA VAL A 170 -5.84 -4.47 4.80
C VAL A 170 -5.44 -5.81 4.20
N TYR A 171 -4.78 -5.80 3.04
CA TYR A 171 -4.36 -7.03 2.38
C TYR A 171 -3.05 -7.53 2.95
N GLN A 172 -3.10 -8.67 3.65
CA GLN A 172 -1.93 -9.35 4.21
C GLN A 172 -0.83 -9.59 3.15
N PRO A 173 -1.12 -10.07 1.92
CA PRO A 173 -0.12 -10.23 0.88
C PRO A 173 0.58 -8.92 0.50
N MET A 174 -0.12 -7.78 0.57
CA MET A 174 0.46 -6.47 0.24
C MET A 174 1.28 -5.89 1.40
N LEU A 175 0.92 -6.18 2.65
CA LEU A 175 1.80 -5.89 3.80
C LEU A 175 3.15 -6.62 3.67
N GLU A 176 3.13 -7.85 3.16
CA GLU A 176 4.35 -8.63 2.89
C GLU A 176 5.18 -8.01 1.77
N VAL A 177 4.56 -7.56 0.67
CA VAL A 177 5.26 -6.82 -0.41
C VAL A 177 5.90 -5.53 0.12
N LEU A 178 5.17 -4.75 0.93
CA LEU A 178 5.72 -3.54 1.56
C LEU A 178 6.94 -3.85 2.44
N ASN A 179 6.87 -4.91 3.24
CA ASN A 179 7.98 -5.36 4.08
C ASN A 179 9.18 -5.85 3.27
N LEU A 180 8.95 -6.67 2.23
CA LEU A 180 9.98 -7.13 1.31
C LEU A 180 10.72 -5.96 0.68
N LEU A 181 9.99 -4.96 0.18
CA LEU A 181 10.57 -3.79 -0.47
C LEU A 181 11.41 -2.97 0.51
N ARG A 182 10.89 -2.65 1.70
CA ARG A 182 11.64 -1.91 2.72
C ARG A 182 12.88 -2.66 3.18
N ALA A 183 12.79 -3.98 3.39
CA ALA A 183 13.94 -4.82 3.73
C ALA A 183 15.03 -4.80 2.64
N ASN A 184 14.67 -4.44 1.41
CA ASN A 184 15.57 -4.30 0.27
C ASN A 184 15.90 -2.82 -0.06
N GLY A 185 15.66 -1.90 0.88
CA GLY A 185 16.07 -0.50 0.78
C GLY A 185 15.16 0.37 -0.09
N PHE A 186 13.93 -0.06 -0.36
CA PHE A 186 12.95 0.80 -1.02
C PHE A 186 12.30 1.78 -0.05
N LYS A 187 12.01 2.98 -0.55
CA LYS A 187 11.08 3.93 0.05
C LYS A 187 9.69 3.64 -0.51
N THR A 188 8.73 3.33 0.36
CA THR A 188 7.37 2.93 -0.02
C THR A 188 6.39 4.08 0.19
N TYR A 189 5.82 4.60 -0.89
CA TYR A 189 4.89 5.72 -0.88
C TYR A 189 3.46 5.28 -1.17
N ILE A 190 2.49 5.98 -0.58
CA ILE A 190 1.09 5.95 -1.02
C ILE A 190 0.87 7.08 -2.03
N VAL A 191 0.11 6.79 -3.10
CA VAL A 191 -0.33 7.74 -4.14
C VAL A 191 -1.79 7.43 -4.46
N SER A 192 -2.71 8.17 -3.84
CA SER A 192 -4.13 7.80 -3.80
C SER A 192 -5.07 8.96 -4.07
N GLY A 193 -6.17 8.69 -4.77
CA GLY A 193 -7.25 9.66 -4.94
C GLY A 193 -7.91 10.06 -3.61
N GLY A 194 -7.78 9.24 -2.57
CA GLY A 194 -8.25 9.53 -1.22
C GLY A 194 -7.56 10.74 -0.58
N GLY A 195 -8.21 11.30 0.44
CA GLY A 195 -7.72 12.48 1.17
C GLY A 195 -6.40 12.21 1.91
N ILE A 196 -5.37 13.00 1.63
CA ILE A 196 -4.04 12.84 2.23
C ILE A 196 -4.09 12.92 3.76
N GLU A 197 -4.86 13.85 4.35
CA GLU A 197 -4.99 13.96 5.80
C GLU A 197 -5.99 12.97 6.42
N PHE A 198 -6.77 12.24 5.60
CA PHE A 198 -7.53 11.09 6.08
C PHE A 198 -6.62 9.87 6.27
N MET A 199 -5.60 9.70 5.43
CA MET A 199 -4.68 8.56 5.49
C MET A 199 -3.57 8.73 6.54
N ARG A 200 -2.89 9.88 6.53
CA ARG A 200 -1.72 10.16 7.38
C ARG A 200 -1.84 9.77 8.86
N PRO A 201 -3.00 9.94 9.54
CA PRO A 201 -3.09 9.62 10.97
C PRO A 201 -2.94 8.15 11.34
N TRP A 202 -3.02 7.20 10.37
CA TRP A 202 -3.03 5.78 10.68
C TRP A 202 -2.15 4.90 9.76
N THR A 203 -1.75 5.38 8.58
CA THR A 203 -0.98 4.56 7.62
C THR A 203 0.37 4.11 8.15
N GLU A 204 1.04 4.89 9.00
CA GLU A 204 2.34 4.50 9.56
C GLU A 204 2.21 3.26 10.44
N LYS A 205 1.22 3.25 11.33
CA LYS A 205 0.96 2.13 12.24
C LYS A 205 0.56 0.87 11.50
N ILE A 206 -0.18 1.00 10.40
CA ILE A 206 -0.80 -0.13 9.70
C ILE A 206 0.08 -0.66 8.56
N TYR A 207 0.69 0.23 7.77
CA TYR A 207 1.49 -0.10 6.59
C TYR A 207 2.99 0.06 6.77
N GLY A 208 3.44 0.77 7.83
CA GLY A 208 4.83 1.21 7.98
C GLY A 208 5.19 2.33 7.01
N ILE A 209 4.20 3.14 6.57
CA ILE A 209 4.39 4.26 5.64
C ILE A 209 4.14 5.58 6.42
N PRO A 210 5.19 6.36 6.71
CA PRO A 210 5.08 7.56 7.52
C PRO A 210 4.40 8.72 6.75
N PRO A 211 3.91 9.76 7.44
CA PRO A 211 3.08 10.81 6.83
C PRO A 211 3.70 11.54 5.63
N GLU A 212 5.03 11.70 5.61
CA GLU A 212 5.78 12.32 4.52
C GLU A 212 5.91 11.43 3.26
N GLN A 213 5.56 10.15 3.38
CA GLN A 213 5.48 9.19 2.27
C GLN A 213 4.04 8.93 1.82
N VAL A 214 3.08 9.74 2.27
CA VAL A 214 1.69 9.70 1.82
C VAL A 214 1.42 10.87 0.88
N ILE A 215 1.01 10.56 -0.34
CA ILE A 215 0.51 11.51 -1.34
C ILE A 215 -0.96 11.16 -1.58
N GLY A 216 -1.80 12.20 -1.60
CA GLY A 216 -3.19 12.04 -1.98
C GLY A 216 -3.86 13.37 -2.27
N SER A 217 -5.16 13.33 -2.54
CA SER A 217 -5.95 14.53 -2.78
C SER A 217 -5.98 15.43 -1.53
N SER A 218 -5.92 16.74 -1.73
CA SER A 218 -5.80 17.74 -0.66
C SER A 218 -6.71 18.95 -0.88
N ILE A 219 -7.02 19.62 0.23
CA ILE A 219 -7.61 20.96 0.24
C ILE A 219 -6.55 21.97 0.67
N LYS A 220 -6.75 23.25 0.32
CA LYS A 220 -5.82 24.30 0.70
C LYS A 220 -5.76 24.45 2.23
N THR A 221 -4.56 24.70 2.73
CA THR A 221 -4.31 25.07 4.12
C THR A 221 -3.80 26.50 4.20
N ARG A 222 -4.21 27.23 5.25
CA ARG A 222 -3.72 28.58 5.54
C ARG A 222 -3.13 28.64 6.94
N PHE A 223 -1.95 29.24 7.06
CA PHE A 223 -1.35 29.54 8.34
C PHE A 223 -2.12 30.68 9.03
N GLU A 224 -2.47 30.48 10.30
CA GLU A 224 -3.15 31.47 11.13
C GLU A 224 -2.61 31.46 12.57
N MET A 225 -2.76 32.59 13.27
CA MET A 225 -2.56 32.68 14.71
C MET A 225 -3.93 32.67 15.39
N LYS A 226 -4.31 31.58 16.05
CA LYS A 226 -5.57 31.43 16.80
C LYS A 226 -5.26 31.42 18.29
N ASP A 227 -5.78 32.40 19.03
CA ASP A 227 -5.52 32.58 20.48
C ASP A 227 -4.02 32.58 20.83
N GLY A 228 -3.20 33.21 19.98
CA GLY A 228 -1.75 33.28 20.15
C GLY A 228 -0.98 32.01 19.77
N LYS A 229 -1.64 30.97 19.22
CA LYS A 229 -1.00 29.72 18.77
C LYS A 229 -0.98 29.61 17.24
N PRO A 230 0.15 29.17 16.64
CA PRO A 230 0.20 28.90 15.20
C PRO A 230 -0.61 27.64 14.87
N VAL A 231 -1.48 27.75 13.88
CA VAL A 231 -2.28 26.63 13.37
C VAL A 231 -2.32 26.63 11.85
N LEU A 232 -2.61 25.47 11.25
CA LEU A 232 -2.97 25.36 9.84
C LEU A 232 -4.47 25.13 9.72
N GLN A 233 -5.15 26.12 9.17
CA GLN A 233 -6.59 26.12 8.94
C GLN A 233 -6.90 25.42 7.60
N ARG A 234 -7.84 24.46 7.62
CA ARG A 234 -8.33 23.77 6.42
C ARG A 234 -9.39 24.61 5.71
N LEU A 235 -9.14 25.00 4.46
CA LEU A 235 -10.04 25.85 3.68
C LEU A 235 -11.00 25.00 2.83
N PRO A 236 -12.23 25.48 2.54
CA PRO A 236 -13.19 24.80 1.66
C PRO A 236 -12.81 24.96 0.17
N GLU A 237 -11.56 24.70 -0.18
CA GLU A 237 -11.03 24.86 -1.54
C GLU A 237 -10.06 23.71 -1.86
N ILE A 238 -10.22 23.09 -3.03
CA ILE A 238 -9.35 22.00 -3.49
C ILE A 238 -7.97 22.58 -3.82
N ASP A 239 -6.92 21.89 -3.37
CA ASP A 239 -5.53 22.20 -3.73
C ASP A 239 -5.02 21.24 -4.81
N PHE A 240 -5.25 19.94 -4.63
CA PHE A 240 -4.78 18.93 -5.55
C PHE A 240 -5.69 17.70 -5.56
N ILE A 241 -5.86 17.09 -6.74
CA ILE A 241 -6.56 15.81 -6.93
C ILE A 241 -5.52 14.80 -7.42
N ASP A 242 -5.23 13.79 -6.61
CA ASP A 242 -4.19 12.79 -6.87
C ASP A 242 -4.77 11.50 -7.46
N ASP A 243 -5.51 11.64 -8.57
CA ASP A 243 -6.12 10.51 -9.26
C ASP A 243 -5.97 10.59 -10.78
N GLY A 244 -5.92 9.43 -11.45
CA GLY A 244 -5.70 9.33 -12.90
C GLY A 244 -4.45 10.09 -13.35
N LEU A 245 -4.66 11.13 -14.18
CA LEU A 245 -3.60 12.03 -14.65
C LEU A 245 -2.89 12.79 -13.52
N GLY A 246 -3.53 12.95 -12.36
CA GLY A 246 -2.98 13.57 -11.17
C GLY A 246 -1.83 12.76 -10.57
N LYS A 247 -1.92 11.43 -10.54
CA LYS A 247 -0.94 10.57 -9.84
C LYS A 247 0.51 10.78 -10.32
N PRO A 248 0.84 10.78 -11.62
CA PRO A 248 2.19 11.10 -12.08
C PRO A 248 2.66 12.51 -11.70
N VAL A 249 1.75 13.48 -11.68
CA VAL A 249 2.03 14.88 -11.29
C VAL A 249 2.32 14.95 -9.79
N GLY A 250 1.53 14.28 -8.96
CA GLY A 250 1.72 14.17 -7.51
C GLY A 250 3.07 13.54 -7.18
N ILE A 251 3.37 12.39 -7.80
CA ILE A 251 4.67 11.72 -7.69
C ILE A 251 5.82 12.68 -8.00
N TYR A 252 5.77 13.38 -9.15
CA TYR A 252 6.84 14.30 -9.53
C TYR A 252 6.94 15.50 -8.57
N LYS A 253 5.81 16.06 -8.15
CA LYS A 253 5.75 17.23 -7.25
C LYS A 253 6.32 16.93 -5.87
N PHE A 254 5.96 15.79 -5.27
CA PHE A 254 6.27 15.49 -3.87
C PHE A 254 7.52 14.62 -3.69
N ILE A 255 7.81 13.72 -4.64
CA ILE A 255 8.99 12.84 -4.57
C ILE A 255 10.17 13.42 -5.36
N GLY A 256 9.89 14.14 -6.46
CA GLY A 256 10.92 14.67 -7.36
C GLY A 256 11.68 13.60 -8.16
N ARG A 257 11.22 12.34 -8.11
CA ARG A 257 11.84 11.19 -8.78
C ARG A 257 10.78 10.28 -9.35
N ARG A 258 11.12 9.61 -10.46
CA ARG A 258 10.25 8.57 -11.01
C ARG A 258 10.48 7.26 -10.23
N PRO A 259 9.43 6.63 -9.68
CA PRO A 259 9.52 5.32 -9.07
C PRO A 259 10.00 4.24 -10.05
N ILE A 260 10.44 3.11 -9.49
CA ILE A 260 10.78 1.91 -10.28
C ILE A 260 9.77 0.78 -10.10
N PHE A 261 8.90 0.89 -9.11
CA PHE A 261 7.83 -0.05 -8.78
C PHE A 261 6.52 0.73 -8.59
N ALA A 262 5.44 0.29 -9.22
CA ALA A 262 4.09 0.80 -9.00
C ALA A 262 3.09 -0.33 -8.85
N ALA A 263 2.17 -0.20 -7.90
CA ALA A 263 1.02 -1.08 -7.74
C ALA A 263 -0.27 -0.27 -7.62
N GLY A 264 -1.31 -0.70 -8.33
CA GLY A 264 -2.65 -0.14 -8.29
C GLY A 264 -3.70 -1.23 -8.49
N ASN A 265 -4.95 -0.87 -8.68
CA ASN A 265 -6.04 -1.82 -8.94
C ASN A 265 -7.12 -1.30 -9.90
N SER A 266 -7.07 -0.03 -10.32
CA SER A 266 -8.15 0.60 -11.08
C SER A 266 -7.65 1.36 -12.31
N ASP A 267 -8.59 1.85 -13.12
CA ASP A 267 -8.30 2.76 -14.24
C ASP A 267 -7.74 4.12 -13.77
N GLY A 268 -7.94 4.49 -12.50
CA GLY A 268 -7.29 5.66 -11.88
C GLY A 268 -5.78 5.50 -11.72
N ASP A 269 -5.28 4.26 -11.74
CA ASP A 269 -3.84 3.95 -11.65
C ASP A 269 -3.14 3.88 -13.01
N LEU A 270 -3.91 3.91 -14.10
CA LEU A 270 -3.39 3.68 -15.45
C LEU A 270 -2.18 4.57 -15.76
N GLN A 271 -2.28 5.87 -15.49
CA GLN A 271 -1.21 6.81 -15.80
C GLN A 271 -0.04 6.71 -14.82
N MET A 272 -0.28 6.37 -13.55
CA MET A 272 0.80 6.07 -12.60
C MET A 272 1.62 4.88 -13.08
N LEU A 273 0.96 3.78 -13.44
CA LEU A 273 1.59 2.56 -13.94
C LEU A 273 2.34 2.84 -15.26
N GLN A 274 1.71 3.50 -16.24
CA GLN A 274 2.34 3.89 -17.49
C GLN A 274 3.56 4.77 -17.28
N TRP A 275 3.46 5.75 -16.37
CA TRP A 275 4.58 6.63 -16.08
C TRP A 275 5.73 5.87 -15.46
N VAL A 276 5.49 5.04 -14.45
CA VAL A 276 6.56 4.26 -13.81
C VAL A 276 7.19 3.28 -14.79
N THR A 277 6.40 2.49 -15.51
CA THR A 277 6.92 1.43 -16.40
C THR A 277 7.47 1.93 -17.73
N GLY A 278 7.12 3.14 -18.15
CA GLY A 278 7.71 3.80 -19.33
C GLY A 278 9.10 4.40 -19.07
N GLY A 279 9.67 4.23 -17.89
CA GLY A 279 11.02 4.70 -17.55
C GLY A 279 12.15 3.85 -18.14
N LYS A 280 13.40 4.35 -18.05
CA LYS A 280 14.60 3.59 -18.47
C LYS A 280 15.06 2.60 -17.39
N GLY A 281 15.59 1.45 -17.80
CA GLY A 281 16.07 0.41 -16.89
C GLY A 281 14.94 -0.49 -16.37
N ALA A 282 15.24 -1.38 -15.44
CA ALA A 282 14.24 -2.30 -14.89
C ALA A 282 13.08 -1.55 -14.23
N ARG A 283 11.84 -1.88 -14.62
CA ARG A 283 10.61 -1.33 -14.04
C ARG A 283 9.61 -2.42 -13.75
N PHE A 284 8.76 -2.17 -12.75
CA PHE A 284 7.70 -3.08 -12.34
C PHE A 284 6.38 -2.33 -12.19
N GLY A 285 5.34 -2.89 -12.80
CA GLY A 285 3.96 -2.45 -12.66
C GLY A 285 3.10 -3.64 -12.26
N MET A 286 2.19 -3.45 -11.32
CA MET A 286 1.26 -4.47 -10.85
C MET A 286 -0.15 -3.93 -10.71
N ILE A 287 -1.12 -4.77 -11.07
CA ILE A 287 -2.54 -4.56 -10.83
C ILE A 287 -3.03 -5.63 -9.87
N VAL A 288 -3.72 -5.25 -8.80
CA VAL A 288 -4.52 -6.16 -7.98
C VAL A 288 -5.87 -6.37 -8.68
N HIS A 289 -6.18 -7.59 -9.10
CA HIS A 289 -7.46 -7.94 -9.73
C HIS A 289 -8.35 -8.64 -8.71
N HIS A 290 -9.44 -7.96 -8.34
CA HIS A 290 -10.44 -8.43 -7.38
C HIS A 290 -11.34 -9.49 -8.00
N THR A 291 -10.93 -10.75 -7.86
CA THR A 291 -11.59 -11.93 -8.47
C THR A 291 -12.23 -12.87 -7.45
N ASP A 292 -12.15 -12.56 -6.14
CA ASP A 292 -12.56 -13.46 -5.07
C ASP A 292 -13.84 -13.01 -4.37
N GLU A 293 -14.98 -13.42 -4.91
CA GLU A 293 -16.30 -13.11 -4.37
C GLU A 293 -16.57 -13.67 -2.97
N LYS A 294 -15.80 -14.68 -2.54
CA LYS A 294 -16.04 -15.42 -1.29
C LYS A 294 -15.30 -14.79 -0.13
N ARG A 295 -13.99 -14.53 -0.31
CA ARG A 295 -13.10 -14.01 0.73
C ARG A 295 -13.05 -12.47 0.74
N GLU A 296 -13.28 -11.85 -0.42
CA GLU A 296 -13.33 -10.41 -0.65
C GLU A 296 -14.61 -10.13 -1.48
N TRP A 297 -14.51 -9.31 -2.51
CA TRP A 297 -15.47 -9.07 -3.56
C TRP A 297 -14.85 -9.46 -4.91
N ALA A 298 -15.70 -9.63 -5.91
CA ALA A 298 -15.26 -9.79 -7.30
C ALA A 298 -15.84 -8.65 -8.14
N TYR A 299 -14.96 -7.82 -8.71
CA TYR A 299 -15.36 -6.64 -9.47
C TYR A 299 -14.23 -6.13 -10.37
N ASP A 300 -14.61 -5.57 -11.53
CA ASP A 300 -13.69 -4.94 -12.47
C ASP A 300 -14.40 -3.90 -13.38
N LYS A 301 -14.72 -4.25 -14.63
CA LYS A 301 -15.16 -3.37 -15.72
C LYS A 301 -16.51 -2.68 -15.46
N GLN A 302 -17.38 -3.35 -14.71
CA GLN A 302 -18.73 -2.88 -14.39
C GLN A 302 -18.83 -2.20 -13.02
N SER A 303 -17.73 -2.15 -12.26
CA SER A 303 -17.77 -1.56 -10.93
C SER A 303 -17.91 -0.04 -11.01
N SER A 304 -18.67 0.55 -10.10
CA SER A 304 -18.72 2.01 -9.88
C SER A 304 -17.63 2.51 -8.91
N VAL A 305 -16.96 1.59 -8.23
CA VAL A 305 -15.90 1.85 -7.23
C VAL A 305 -14.70 0.97 -7.61
N GLY A 306 -13.52 1.57 -7.78
CA GLY A 306 -12.34 0.81 -8.21
C GLY A 306 -12.49 0.16 -9.58
N LYS A 307 -13.14 0.84 -10.54
CA LYS A 307 -13.36 0.30 -11.89
C LYS A 307 -12.02 -0.07 -12.53
N LEU A 308 -11.92 -1.31 -13.03
CA LEU A 308 -10.74 -1.83 -13.70
C LEU A 308 -11.12 -2.32 -15.10
N ASP A 309 -10.77 -1.56 -16.13
CA ASP A 309 -11.13 -1.87 -17.53
C ASP A 309 -9.96 -1.58 -18.46
N LYS A 310 -9.63 -0.30 -18.65
CA LYS A 310 -8.53 0.13 -19.52
C LYS A 310 -7.16 -0.27 -18.98
N ALA A 311 -6.97 -0.19 -17.67
CA ALA A 311 -5.71 -0.58 -17.05
C ALA A 311 -5.45 -2.10 -17.16
N LEU A 312 -6.51 -2.91 -17.07
CA LEU A 312 -6.41 -4.36 -17.28
C LEU A 312 -6.05 -4.70 -18.73
N ASP A 313 -6.68 -4.05 -19.70
CA ASP A 313 -6.34 -4.22 -21.11
C ASP A 313 -4.89 -3.79 -21.40
N ALA A 314 -4.43 -2.69 -20.79
CA ALA A 314 -3.05 -2.18 -20.93
C ALA A 314 -1.99 -3.11 -20.30
N ALA A 315 -2.33 -3.85 -19.24
CA ALA A 315 -1.40 -4.70 -18.51
C ALA A 315 -0.70 -5.73 -19.40
N THR A 316 -1.41 -6.32 -20.37
CA THR A 316 -0.83 -7.31 -21.28
C THR A 316 0.27 -6.71 -22.16
N GLY A 317 -0.01 -5.56 -22.80
CA GLY A 317 0.94 -4.89 -23.68
C GLY A 317 2.15 -4.31 -22.93
N ALA A 318 1.91 -3.78 -21.71
CA ALA A 318 2.94 -3.21 -20.86
C ALA A 318 3.66 -4.25 -19.96
N ARG A 319 3.26 -5.53 -20.03
CA ARG A 319 3.77 -6.65 -19.23
C ARG A 319 3.69 -6.41 -17.72
N TRP A 320 2.63 -5.75 -17.26
CA TRP A 320 2.37 -5.61 -15.84
C TRP A 320 1.95 -6.95 -15.24
N ALA A 321 2.32 -7.19 -13.99
CA ALA A 321 1.79 -8.31 -13.22
C ALA A 321 0.31 -8.05 -12.92
N VAL A 322 -0.54 -9.06 -13.08
CA VAL A 322 -1.95 -8.99 -12.68
C VAL A 322 -2.12 -10.02 -11.58
N ALA A 323 -2.17 -9.56 -10.34
CA ALA A 323 -2.34 -10.39 -9.16
C ALA A 323 -3.82 -10.78 -9.06
N ASP A 324 -4.13 -12.02 -9.45
CA ASP A 324 -5.48 -12.58 -9.35
C ASP A 324 -5.74 -12.94 -7.89
N MET A 325 -6.56 -12.15 -7.19
CA MET A 325 -6.75 -12.28 -5.74
C MET A 325 -7.21 -13.69 -5.32
N LYS A 326 -8.04 -14.33 -6.14
CA LYS A 326 -8.57 -15.68 -5.87
C LYS A 326 -7.48 -16.74 -5.90
N TRP A 327 -6.57 -16.66 -6.86
CA TRP A 327 -5.58 -17.71 -7.12
C TRP A 327 -4.20 -17.40 -6.57
N ASP A 328 -3.77 -16.14 -6.61
CA ASP A 328 -2.42 -15.73 -6.22
C ASP A 328 -2.31 -15.52 -4.71
N TRP A 329 -3.41 -15.21 -4.00
CA TRP A 329 -3.37 -14.98 -2.56
C TRP A 329 -3.93 -16.16 -1.78
N ARG A 330 -3.09 -16.75 -0.93
CA ARG A 330 -3.48 -17.78 0.03
C ARG A 330 -4.41 -17.21 1.10
N LYS A 331 -4.16 -15.96 1.50
CA LYS A 331 -4.87 -15.25 2.57
C LYS A 331 -5.14 -13.82 2.11
N ILE A 332 -6.32 -13.28 2.42
CA ILE A 332 -6.69 -11.90 2.04
C ILE A 332 -6.33 -10.93 3.17
N TYR A 333 -6.95 -11.10 4.34
CA TYR A 333 -6.80 -10.20 5.49
C TYR A 333 -5.97 -10.83 6.60
N PRO A 334 -5.27 -10.06 7.45
CA PRO A 334 -4.51 -10.59 8.59
C PRO A 334 -5.31 -11.49 9.54
N PHE A 335 -6.61 -11.26 9.69
CA PHE A 335 -7.49 -12.06 10.54
C PHE A 335 -8.06 -13.32 9.86
N SER A 336 -7.91 -13.47 8.54
CA SER A 336 -8.41 -14.64 7.81
C SER A 336 -7.51 -15.85 8.02
N SER A 337 -8.11 -17.05 8.06
CA SER A 337 -7.41 -18.32 8.25
C SER A 337 -6.76 -18.83 6.97
#